data_AF-A0A2M9Y7G5-F1
#
_entry.id   AF-A0A2M9Y7G5-F1
#
_cell.length_a   1.000
_cell.length_b   1.000
_cell.length_c   1.000
_cell.angle_alpha   90.00
_cell.angle_beta   90.00
_cell.angle_gamma   90.00
#
_symmetry.space_group_name_H-M   'P 1'
#
loop_
_entity.id
_entity.type
_entity.pdbx_description
1 polymer ?
#
loop_
_entity_poly.entity_id
_entity_poly.type
_entity_poly.pdbx_seq_one_letter_code
_entity_poly.pdbx_strand_id
1 'polypeptide(L)'
;MYQIADDLKEGNVLDINKKKKALYKSTIVQLCAAWESFLEAAALNGTKFLAQEAKKSGDLPAHLLVSISNSLKNQKDERAIWKISDNGWREEIILNCERLSQDFNTARPKQIDKFICDTLGMKNLSHSWKWKNNSFEQSVKRLDKFMTLRGGIVHKLIETENIHLNALRNYTTFIVKLAIISSDAIREYLHSLVGKYPWSKVPKSREVD
;
A
#
# COMPACT_ATOMS: atom_id res chain seq x y z
N MET A 1 -28.77 48.52 6.09
CA MET A 1 -28.72 47.79 4.81
C MET A 1 -27.33 47.24 4.47
N TYR A 2 -26.24 47.87 4.93
CA TYR A 2 -24.87 47.34 4.78
C TYR A 2 -24.57 46.08 5.61
N GLN A 3 -25.01 46.01 6.87
CA GLN A 3 -24.75 44.86 7.76
C GLN A 3 -25.25 43.52 7.21
N ILE A 4 -26.46 43.48 6.64
CA ILE A 4 -27.07 42.24 6.12
C ILE A 4 -26.31 41.70 4.90
N ALA A 5 -25.75 42.57 4.06
CA ALA A 5 -24.97 42.15 2.89
C ALA A 5 -23.60 41.59 3.28
N ASP A 6 -23.00 42.10 4.35
CA ASP A 6 -21.74 41.60 4.88
C ASP A 6 -21.93 40.29 5.66
N ASP A 7 -22.99 40.18 6.46
CA ASP A 7 -23.35 38.94 7.17
C ASP A 7 -23.66 37.78 6.18
N LEU A 8 -24.32 38.07 5.05
CA LEU A 8 -24.57 37.08 3.98
C LEU A 8 -23.29 36.66 3.23
N LYS A 9 -22.33 37.58 3.05
CA LYS A 9 -21.02 37.25 2.46
C LYS A 9 -20.19 36.41 3.42
N GLU A 10 -20.13 36.77 4.70
CA GLU A 10 -19.43 36.00 5.72
C GLU A 10 -20.03 34.59 5.88
N GLY A 11 -21.36 34.47 5.92
CA GLY A 11 -22.05 33.18 5.96
C GLY A 11 -21.70 32.27 4.77
N ASN A 12 -21.67 32.82 3.54
CA ASN A 12 -21.28 32.08 2.33
C ASN A 12 -19.80 31.67 2.34
N VAL A 13 -18.90 32.54 2.80
CA VAL A 13 -17.46 32.23 2.89
C VAL A 13 -17.19 31.11 3.92
N LEU A 14 -17.88 31.15 5.07
CA LEU A 14 -17.79 30.10 6.08
C LEU A 14 -18.25 28.73 5.55
N ASP A 15 -19.36 28.69 4.79
CA ASP A 15 -19.86 27.47 4.16
C ASP A 15 -18.90 26.90 3.10
N ILE A 16 -18.35 27.75 2.23
CA ILE A 16 -17.34 27.36 1.22
C ILE A 16 -16.09 26.78 1.89
N ASN A 17 -15.62 27.39 2.98
CA ASN A 17 -14.45 26.91 3.71
C ASN A 17 -14.70 25.55 4.38
N LYS A 18 -15.89 25.34 4.96
CA LYS A 18 -16.30 24.03 5.51
C LYS A 18 -16.31 22.96 4.42
N LYS A 19 -16.89 23.24 3.25
CA LYS A 19 -16.91 22.32 2.10
C LYS A 19 -15.51 21.96 1.61
N LYS A 20 -14.61 22.95 1.47
CA LYS A 20 -13.20 22.71 1.10
C LYS A 20 -12.48 21.82 2.12
N LYS A 21 -12.65 22.07 3.42
CA LYS A 21 -12.06 21.25 4.49
C LYS A 21 -12.54 19.80 4.39
N ALA A 22 -13.83 19.57 4.16
CA ALA A 22 -14.37 18.22 3.97
C ALA A 22 -13.76 17.51 2.75
N LEU A 23 -13.63 18.20 1.63
CA LEU A 23 -13.03 17.67 0.40
C LEU A 23 -11.56 17.28 0.59
N TYR A 24 -10.77 18.10 1.28
CA TYR A 24 -9.35 17.77 1.50
C TYR A 24 -9.19 16.57 2.43
N LYS A 25 -10.04 16.44 3.45
CA LYS A 25 -10.06 15.26 4.33
C LYS A 25 -10.39 13.99 3.56
N SER A 26 -11.47 14.00 2.77
CA SER A 26 -11.86 12.83 1.99
C SER A 26 -10.76 12.44 1.01
N THR A 27 -10.06 13.42 0.41
CA THR A 27 -8.95 13.12 -0.50
C THR A 27 -7.78 12.44 0.21
N ILE A 28 -7.42 12.86 1.44
CA ILE A 28 -6.38 12.17 2.23
C ILE A 28 -6.79 10.73 2.55
N VAL A 29 -8.04 10.51 2.95
CA VAL A 29 -8.58 9.17 3.23
C VAL A 29 -8.57 8.31 1.96
N GLN A 30 -9.01 8.86 0.83
CA GLN A 30 -9.03 8.17 -0.46
C GLN A 30 -7.62 7.83 -0.96
N LEU A 31 -6.66 8.74 -0.77
CA LEU A 31 -5.27 8.51 -1.15
C LEU A 31 -4.63 7.39 -0.31
N CYS A 32 -4.98 7.31 0.97
CA CYS A 32 -4.58 6.20 1.84
C CYS A 32 -5.16 4.87 1.34
N ALA A 33 -6.47 4.83 1.04
CA ALA A 33 -7.11 3.63 0.50
C ALA A 33 -6.50 3.20 -0.84
N ALA A 34 -6.23 4.16 -1.74
CA ALA A 34 -5.58 3.87 -3.01
C ALA A 34 -4.16 3.30 -2.84
N TRP A 35 -3.42 3.78 -1.84
CA TRP A 35 -2.11 3.23 -1.48
C TRP A 35 -2.20 1.79 -0.96
N GLU A 36 -3.17 1.50 -0.08
CA GLU A 36 -3.44 0.16 0.44
C GLU A 36 -3.82 -0.81 -0.69
N SER A 37 -4.80 -0.43 -1.51
CA SER A 37 -5.25 -1.25 -2.66
C SER A 37 -4.14 -1.48 -3.69
N PHE A 38 -3.24 -0.51 -3.89
CA PHE A 38 -2.07 -0.70 -4.75
C PHE A 38 -1.16 -1.82 -4.21
N LEU A 39 -0.86 -1.81 -2.91
CA LEU A 39 0.01 -2.81 -2.29
C LEU A 39 -0.61 -4.21 -2.34
N GLU A 40 -1.91 -4.32 -2.06
CA GLU A 40 -2.67 -5.56 -2.17
C GLU A 40 -2.64 -6.10 -3.60
N ALA A 41 -2.90 -5.24 -4.59
CA ALA A 41 -2.86 -5.63 -6.00
C ALA A 41 -1.45 -6.04 -6.44
N ALA A 42 -0.41 -5.33 -5.99
CA ALA A 42 0.98 -5.66 -6.29
C ALA A 42 1.39 -7.01 -5.69
N ALA A 43 1.01 -7.26 -4.44
CA ALA A 43 1.22 -8.55 -3.78
C ALA A 43 0.49 -9.68 -4.51
N LEU A 44 -0.82 -9.53 -4.74
CA LEU A 44 -1.63 -10.55 -5.40
C LEU A 44 -1.14 -10.87 -6.81
N ASN A 45 -0.83 -9.85 -7.61
CA ASN A 45 -0.28 -10.04 -8.96
C ASN A 45 1.10 -10.69 -8.92
N GLY A 46 1.94 -10.32 -7.95
CA GLY A 46 3.23 -10.95 -7.73
C GLY A 46 3.11 -12.43 -7.35
N THR A 47 2.17 -12.77 -6.47
CA THR A 47 1.92 -14.15 -6.04
C THR A 47 1.33 -14.98 -7.18
N LYS A 48 0.39 -14.43 -7.97
CA LYS A 48 -0.12 -15.09 -9.19
C LYS A 48 0.99 -15.35 -10.20
N PHE A 49 1.90 -14.39 -10.37
CA PHE A 49 3.04 -14.55 -11.26
C PHE A 49 3.99 -15.67 -10.77
N LEU A 50 4.33 -15.71 -9.48
CA LEU A 50 5.11 -16.81 -8.90
C LEU A 50 4.40 -18.16 -9.07
N ALA A 51 3.09 -18.19 -8.84
CA ALA A 51 2.25 -19.36 -9.02
C ALA A 51 2.20 -19.86 -10.47
N GLN A 52 2.51 -19.02 -11.45
CA GLN A 52 2.53 -19.40 -12.87
C GLN A 52 3.94 -19.80 -13.31
N GLU A 53 4.96 -19.05 -12.90
CA GLU A 53 6.31 -19.15 -13.46
C GLU A 53 7.28 -20.03 -12.65
N ALA A 54 7.06 -20.19 -11.35
CA ALA A 54 7.91 -21.08 -10.55
C ALA A 54 7.73 -22.54 -11.02
N LYS A 55 8.85 -23.26 -11.20
CA LYS A 55 8.83 -24.64 -11.72
C LYS A 55 8.35 -25.62 -10.64
N LYS A 56 8.81 -25.43 -9.41
CA LYS A 56 8.46 -26.24 -8.24
C LYS A 56 8.33 -25.36 -6.99
N SER A 57 7.61 -25.85 -5.99
CA SER A 57 7.41 -25.15 -4.71
C SER A 57 8.71 -24.83 -3.97
N GLY A 58 9.76 -25.64 -4.16
CA GLY A 58 11.09 -25.41 -3.57
C GLY A 58 11.85 -24.21 -4.15
N ASP A 59 11.40 -23.64 -5.28
CA ASP A 59 11.99 -22.43 -5.85
C ASP A 59 11.39 -21.16 -5.23
N LEU A 60 10.34 -21.29 -4.41
CA LEU A 60 9.71 -20.16 -3.73
C LEU A 60 10.55 -19.69 -2.53
N PRO A 61 10.47 -18.39 -2.19
CA PRO A 61 11.14 -17.86 -1.01
C PRO A 61 10.72 -18.57 0.29
N ALA A 62 11.71 -18.94 1.12
CA ALA A 62 11.46 -19.68 2.36
C ALA A 62 10.46 -18.99 3.30
N HIS A 63 10.47 -17.64 3.37
CA HIS A 63 9.55 -16.90 4.22
C HIS A 63 8.08 -17.02 3.76
N LEU A 64 7.85 -17.03 2.44
CA LEU A 64 6.53 -17.28 1.87
C LEU A 64 6.04 -18.69 2.24
N LEU A 65 6.90 -19.70 2.12
CA LEU A 65 6.57 -21.08 2.51
C LEU A 65 6.23 -21.20 4.00
N VAL A 66 6.96 -20.49 4.87
CA VAL A 66 6.66 -20.44 6.31
C VAL A 66 5.31 -19.76 6.58
N SER A 67 5.03 -18.64 5.91
CA SER A 67 3.75 -17.93 6.00
C SER A 67 2.57 -18.84 5.65
N ILE A 68 2.66 -19.57 4.53
CA ILE A 68 1.65 -20.55 4.11
C ILE A 68 1.52 -21.69 5.12
N SER A 69 2.64 -22.25 5.58
CA SER A 69 2.65 -23.34 6.56
C SER A 69 1.97 -22.94 7.87
N ASN A 70 2.21 -21.72 8.35
CA ASN A 70 1.58 -21.21 9.56
C ASN A 70 0.08 -21.00 9.38
N SER A 71 -0.33 -20.50 8.22
CA SER A 71 -1.76 -20.40 7.91
C SER A 71 -2.46 -21.76 7.94
N LEU A 72 -1.92 -22.76 7.23
CA LEU A 72 -2.53 -24.08 7.13
C LEU A 72 -2.66 -24.74 8.51
N LYS A 73 -1.64 -24.61 9.36
CA LYS A 73 -1.66 -25.12 10.74
C LYS A 73 -2.75 -24.48 11.60
N ASN A 74 -3.12 -23.23 11.30
CA ASN A 74 -4.15 -22.51 12.02
C ASN A 74 -5.56 -22.81 11.48
N GLN A 75 -5.70 -23.57 10.38
CA GLN A 75 -7.00 -24.01 9.90
C GLN A 75 -7.56 -25.12 10.79
N LYS A 76 -8.88 -25.09 11.02
CA LYS A 76 -9.57 -26.11 11.83
C LYS A 76 -9.61 -27.50 11.18
N ASP A 77 -9.53 -27.55 9.84
CA ASP A 77 -9.54 -28.81 9.11
C ASP A 77 -8.11 -29.31 8.91
N GLU A 78 -7.74 -30.37 9.64
CA GLU A 78 -6.41 -31.00 9.55
C GLU A 78 -6.11 -31.53 8.13
N ARG A 79 -7.16 -31.75 7.30
CA ARG A 79 -6.98 -32.14 5.90
C ARG A 79 -6.53 -31.01 4.99
N ALA A 80 -6.51 -29.76 5.47
CA ALA A 80 -6.03 -28.61 4.70
C ALA A 80 -4.58 -28.79 4.22
N ILE A 81 -3.75 -29.53 4.96
CA ILE A 81 -2.37 -29.84 4.56
C ILE A 81 -2.32 -30.70 3.28
N TRP A 82 -3.36 -31.46 2.95
CA TRP A 82 -3.40 -32.21 1.70
C TRP A 82 -3.70 -31.31 0.49
N LYS A 83 -4.25 -30.10 0.70
CA LYS A 83 -4.53 -29.16 -0.41
C LYS A 83 -3.28 -28.61 -1.08
N ILE A 84 -2.10 -28.73 -0.45
CA ILE A 84 -0.83 -28.28 -1.03
C ILE A 84 -0.08 -29.36 -1.81
N SER A 85 -0.58 -30.60 -1.84
CA SER A 85 0.09 -31.67 -2.60
C SER A 85 0.08 -31.39 -4.10
N ASP A 86 1.02 -32.00 -4.81
CA ASP A 86 1.19 -31.88 -6.26
C ASP A 86 1.31 -30.43 -6.73
N ASN A 87 0.26 -29.90 -7.40
CA ASN A 87 0.22 -28.52 -7.88
C ASN A 87 -0.67 -27.60 -7.03
N GLY A 88 -1.30 -28.11 -5.97
CA GLY A 88 -2.21 -27.35 -5.12
C GLY A 88 -1.55 -26.20 -4.34
N TRP A 89 -0.21 -26.24 -4.18
CA TRP A 89 0.55 -25.13 -3.60
C TRP A 89 0.41 -23.83 -4.41
N ARG A 90 0.18 -23.89 -5.73
CA ARG A 90 0.00 -22.71 -6.59
C ARG A 90 -1.26 -21.94 -6.23
N GLU A 91 -2.34 -22.67 -5.94
CA GLU A 91 -3.60 -22.07 -5.49
C GLU A 91 -3.47 -21.59 -4.04
N GLU A 92 -2.84 -22.39 -3.17
CA GLU A 92 -2.69 -22.04 -1.76
C GLU A 92 -1.85 -20.77 -1.57
N ILE A 93 -0.83 -20.51 -2.39
CA ILE A 93 -0.06 -19.27 -2.27
C ILE A 93 -0.94 -18.05 -2.56
N ILE A 94 -1.84 -18.13 -3.55
CA ILE A 94 -2.77 -17.06 -3.92
C ILE A 94 -3.80 -16.87 -2.80
N LEU A 95 -4.42 -17.95 -2.33
CA LEU A 95 -5.37 -17.93 -1.21
C LEU A 95 -4.73 -17.36 0.06
N ASN A 96 -3.46 -17.70 0.31
CA ASN A 96 -2.71 -17.13 1.43
C ASN A 96 -2.53 -15.63 1.31
N CYS A 97 -2.21 -15.13 0.11
CA CYS A 97 -2.13 -13.69 -0.15
C CYS A 97 -3.50 -13.01 0.07
N GLU A 98 -4.59 -13.61 -0.40
CA GLU A 98 -5.94 -13.05 -0.23
C GLU A 98 -6.33 -12.96 1.25
N ARG A 99 -6.07 -14.02 2.04
CA ARG A 99 -6.29 -14.01 3.49
C ARG A 99 -5.47 -12.93 4.19
N LEU A 100 -4.17 -12.82 3.87
CA LEU A 100 -3.32 -11.78 4.44
C LEU A 100 -3.78 -10.36 4.03
N SER A 101 -4.37 -10.21 2.85
CA SER A 101 -4.88 -8.92 2.36
C SER A 101 -6.12 -8.49 3.15
N GLN A 102 -6.99 -9.42 3.57
CA GLN A 102 -8.14 -9.10 4.43
C GLN A 102 -7.73 -8.52 5.79
N ASP A 103 -6.59 -8.96 6.32
CA ASP A 103 -6.04 -8.47 7.58
C ASP A 103 -5.14 -7.24 7.40
N PHE A 104 -4.81 -6.87 6.16
CA PHE A 104 -3.90 -5.77 5.85
C PHE A 104 -4.58 -4.41 6.04
N ASN A 105 -4.55 -3.95 7.29
CA ASN A 105 -5.15 -2.68 7.67
C ASN A 105 -4.07 -1.65 8.05
N THR A 106 -4.22 -0.41 7.59
CA THR A 106 -3.28 0.70 7.85
C THR A 106 -1.90 0.40 7.27
N ALA A 107 -1.63 0.85 6.05
CA ALA A 107 -0.35 0.63 5.38
C ALA A 107 0.81 1.48 5.97
N ARG A 108 1.18 1.25 7.25
CA ARG A 108 2.40 1.80 7.84
C ARG A 108 3.63 1.04 7.36
N PRO A 109 4.81 1.68 7.30
CA PRO A 109 6.04 1.07 6.77
C PRO A 109 6.33 -0.36 7.27
N LYS A 110 6.28 -0.59 8.59
CA LYS A 110 6.54 -1.93 9.17
C LYS A 110 5.49 -2.97 8.78
N GLN A 111 4.22 -2.56 8.67
CA GLN A 111 3.12 -3.44 8.27
C GLN A 111 3.25 -3.80 6.79
N ILE A 112 3.67 -2.84 5.95
CA ILE A 112 3.95 -3.06 4.53
C ILE A 112 5.09 -4.06 4.36
N ASP A 113 6.23 -3.86 5.04
CA ASP A 113 7.38 -4.76 4.93
C ASP A 113 7.01 -6.18 5.37
N LYS A 114 6.26 -6.31 6.46
CA LYS A 114 5.75 -7.61 6.93
C LYS A 114 4.83 -8.25 5.89
N PHE A 115 3.83 -7.51 5.41
CA PHE A 115 2.85 -8.00 4.44
C PHE A 115 3.52 -8.48 3.15
N ILE A 116 4.43 -7.70 2.59
CA ILE A 116 5.16 -8.05 1.36
C ILE A 116 6.11 -9.23 1.59
N CYS A 117 6.72 -9.34 2.77
CA CYS A 117 7.54 -10.50 3.13
C CYS A 117 6.71 -11.78 3.32
N ASP A 118 5.50 -11.67 3.87
CA ASP A 118 4.60 -12.81 4.09
C ASP A 118 3.93 -13.29 2.80
N THR A 119 3.76 -12.41 1.80
CA THR A 119 3.06 -12.70 0.53
C THR A 119 4.00 -13.02 -0.63
N LEU A 120 5.17 -12.37 -0.69
CA LEU A 120 6.14 -12.52 -1.78
C LEU A 120 7.50 -13.02 -1.31
N GLY A 121 7.80 -12.99 -0.01
CA GLY A 121 9.12 -13.34 0.52
C GLY A 121 10.17 -12.22 0.45
N MET A 122 9.80 -11.05 -0.07
CA MET A 122 10.70 -9.90 -0.18
C MET A 122 10.81 -9.17 1.17
N LYS A 123 12.03 -9.04 1.69
CA LYS A 123 12.29 -8.31 2.93
C LYS A 123 12.56 -6.83 2.65
N ASN A 124 12.09 -5.97 3.56
CA ASN A 124 12.42 -4.55 3.63
C ASN A 124 12.15 -3.80 2.31
N LEU A 125 10.93 -3.89 1.78
CA LEU A 125 10.49 -3.09 0.64
C LEU A 125 10.75 -1.59 0.90
N SER A 126 10.55 -1.14 2.14
CA SER A 126 10.74 0.25 2.55
C SER A 126 12.16 0.79 2.31
N HIS A 127 13.19 -0.07 2.29
CA HIS A 127 14.56 0.34 1.98
C HIS A 127 14.75 0.80 0.52
N SER A 128 13.81 0.43 -0.37
CA SER A 128 13.81 0.89 -1.75
C SER A 128 13.35 2.35 -1.89
N TRP A 129 12.64 2.91 -0.91
CA TRP A 129 11.99 4.22 -0.97
C TRP A 129 12.95 5.41 -0.84
N LYS A 130 13.92 5.49 -1.75
CA LYS A 130 14.94 6.52 -1.79
C LYS A 130 15.02 7.12 -3.20
N TRP A 131 15.25 8.43 -3.26
CA TRP A 131 15.49 9.15 -4.51
C TRP A 131 16.33 10.40 -4.22
N LYS A 132 16.61 11.20 -5.26
CA LYS A 132 17.42 12.41 -5.11
C LYS A 132 16.88 13.28 -3.98
N ASN A 133 17.75 13.59 -3.02
CA ASN A 133 17.46 14.41 -1.84
C ASN A 133 16.38 13.84 -0.89
N ASN A 134 16.13 12.53 -0.92
CA ASN A 134 15.20 11.88 -0.01
C ASN A 134 15.68 10.47 0.34
N SER A 135 16.10 10.27 1.60
CA SER A 135 16.54 8.98 2.12
C SER A 135 15.35 8.04 2.42
N PHE A 136 15.62 6.75 2.59
CA PHE A 136 14.57 5.80 2.93
C PHE A 136 13.96 6.09 4.31
N GLU A 137 14.76 6.53 5.29
CA GLU A 137 14.29 6.91 6.62
C GLU A 137 13.36 8.12 6.56
N GLN A 138 13.66 9.09 5.70
CA GLN A 138 12.79 10.24 5.46
C GLN A 138 11.45 9.80 4.85
N SER A 139 11.47 8.90 3.86
CA SER A 139 10.25 8.30 3.31
C SER A 139 9.42 7.56 4.35
N VAL A 140 10.06 6.68 5.13
CA VAL A 140 9.42 5.90 6.20
C VAL A 140 8.74 6.83 7.21
N LYS A 141 9.45 7.85 7.70
CA LYS A 141 8.90 8.85 8.64
C LYS A 141 7.74 9.63 8.02
N ARG A 142 7.87 10.02 6.74
CA ARG A 142 6.83 10.79 6.04
C ARG A 142 5.57 9.97 5.79
N LEU A 143 5.71 8.70 5.43
CA LEU A 143 4.58 7.77 5.27
C LEU A 143 3.89 7.51 6.60
N ASP A 144 4.65 7.30 7.68
CA ASP A 144 4.07 7.11 9.02
C ASP A 144 3.28 8.34 9.49
N LYS A 145 3.81 9.55 9.25
CA LYS A 145 3.09 10.82 9.50
C LYS A 145 1.81 10.91 8.67
N PHE A 146 1.84 10.49 7.40
CA PHE A 146 0.66 10.48 6.54
C PHE A 146 -0.42 9.50 7.03
N MET A 147 -0.04 8.29 7.45
CA MET A 147 -0.97 7.32 8.06
C MET A 147 -1.56 7.84 9.37
N THR A 148 -0.76 8.50 10.20
CA THR A 148 -1.23 9.15 11.44
C THR A 148 -2.21 10.29 11.16
N LEU A 149 -1.96 11.11 10.12
CA LEU A 149 -2.89 12.14 9.67
C LEU A 149 -4.25 11.53 9.26
N ARG A 150 -4.25 10.45 8.49
CA ARG A 150 -5.49 9.72 8.13
C ARG A 150 -6.23 9.24 9.37
N GLY A 151 -5.53 8.61 10.32
CA GLY A 151 -6.13 8.16 11.59
C GLY A 151 -6.78 9.31 12.36
N GLY A 152 -6.09 10.44 12.49
CA GLY A 152 -6.61 11.62 13.19
C GLY A 152 -7.81 12.28 12.51
N ILE A 153 -7.89 12.24 11.17
CA ILE A 153 -9.08 12.70 10.41
C ILE A 153 -10.30 11.82 10.73
N VAL A 154 -10.13 10.51 10.70
CA VAL A 154 -11.23 9.53 10.91
C VAL A 154 -11.74 9.60 12.35
N HIS A 155 -10.84 9.64 13.33
CA HIS A 155 -11.21 9.70 14.74
C HIS A 155 -11.55 11.11 15.25
N LYS A 156 -11.60 12.11 14.34
CA LYS A 156 -11.87 13.53 14.66
C LYS A 156 -10.94 14.14 15.73
N LEU A 157 -9.77 13.55 15.96
CA LEU A 157 -8.80 13.99 16.98
C LEU A 157 -7.94 15.18 16.53
N ILE A 158 -7.96 15.51 15.24
CA ILE A 158 -7.21 16.63 14.68
C ILE A 158 -8.21 17.71 14.26
N GLU A 159 -8.15 18.87 14.92
CA GLU A 159 -8.72 20.10 14.38
C GLU A 159 -7.94 20.47 13.12
N THR A 160 -8.51 20.10 11.98
CA THR A 160 -7.89 20.12 10.65
C THR A 160 -7.82 21.51 10.04
N GLU A 161 -7.59 22.54 10.84
CA GLU A 161 -7.56 23.93 10.35
C GLU A 161 -6.44 24.13 9.30
N ASN A 162 -5.46 23.22 9.27
CA ASN A 162 -4.19 23.39 8.53
C ASN A 162 -3.97 22.43 7.35
N ILE A 163 -4.98 21.68 6.88
CA ILE A 163 -4.82 20.91 5.63
C ILE A 163 -5.02 21.85 4.44
N HIS A 164 -3.91 22.28 3.83
CA HIS A 164 -3.92 23.13 2.66
C HIS A 164 -3.73 22.33 1.37
N LEU A 165 -4.18 22.88 0.24
CA LEU A 165 -4.08 22.25 -1.08
C LEU A 165 -2.64 21.84 -1.44
N ASN A 166 -1.64 22.65 -1.05
CA ASN A 166 -0.23 22.34 -1.29
C ASN A 166 0.22 21.08 -0.52
N ALA A 167 -0.24 20.91 0.72
CA ALA A 167 0.04 19.69 1.48
C ALA A 167 -0.57 18.46 0.80
N LEU A 168 -1.80 18.60 0.28
CA LEU A 168 -2.47 17.52 -0.44
C LEU A 168 -1.74 17.12 -1.73
N ARG A 169 -1.31 18.09 -2.53
CA ARG A 169 -0.48 17.86 -3.72
C ARG A 169 0.82 17.16 -3.35
N ASN A 170 1.50 17.65 -2.30
CA ASN A 170 2.74 17.07 -1.82
C ASN A 170 2.57 15.60 -1.34
N TYR A 171 1.46 15.26 -0.69
CA TYR A 171 1.16 13.88 -0.32
C TYR A 171 0.84 13.01 -1.54
N THR A 172 0.09 13.55 -2.50
CA THR A 172 -0.26 12.84 -3.74
C THR A 172 1.00 12.47 -4.52
N THR A 173 1.87 13.45 -4.81
CA THR A 173 3.16 13.21 -5.49
C THR A 173 4.02 12.20 -4.73
N PHE A 174 4.07 12.31 -3.39
CA PHE A 174 4.83 11.39 -2.56
C PHE A 174 4.33 9.94 -2.64
N ILE A 175 3.02 9.72 -2.52
CA ILE A 175 2.41 8.38 -2.59
C ILE A 175 2.58 7.77 -3.99
N VAL A 176 2.42 8.57 -5.05
CA VAL A 176 2.67 8.13 -6.42
C VAL A 176 4.12 7.69 -6.60
N LYS A 177 5.09 8.48 -6.11
CA LYS A 177 6.52 8.09 -6.14
C LYS A 177 6.77 6.78 -5.39
N LEU A 178 6.18 6.61 -4.20
CA LEU A 178 6.30 5.36 -3.45
C LEU A 178 5.73 4.16 -4.21
N ALA A 179 4.59 4.33 -4.89
CA ALA A 179 3.98 3.27 -5.69
C ALA A 179 4.88 2.85 -6.86
N ILE A 180 5.43 3.81 -7.59
CA ILE A 180 6.36 3.54 -8.71
C ILE A 180 7.59 2.77 -8.19
N ILE A 181 8.24 3.28 -7.15
CA ILE A 181 9.44 2.66 -6.59
C ILE A 181 9.15 1.26 -6.04
N SER A 182 8.03 1.10 -5.34
CA SER A 182 7.61 -0.20 -4.81
C SER A 182 7.34 -1.21 -5.92
N SER A 183 6.64 -0.78 -6.97
CA SER A 183 6.34 -1.62 -8.13
C SER A 183 7.63 -2.10 -8.81
N ASP A 184 8.58 -1.19 -9.05
CA ASP A 184 9.87 -1.51 -9.65
C ASP A 184 10.70 -2.45 -8.75
N ALA A 185 10.73 -2.20 -7.45
CA ALA A 185 11.48 -3.03 -6.51
C ALA A 185 10.92 -4.46 -6.42
N ILE A 186 9.59 -4.60 -6.34
CA ILE A 186 8.91 -5.90 -6.38
C ILE A 186 9.18 -6.59 -7.71
N ARG A 187 9.07 -5.86 -8.83
CA ARG A 187 9.30 -6.38 -10.18
C ARG A 187 10.71 -6.96 -10.32
N GLU A 188 11.75 -6.25 -9.89
CA GLU A 188 13.14 -6.74 -9.96
C GLU A 188 13.36 -7.93 -9.03
N TYR A 189 12.75 -7.91 -7.83
CA TYR A 189 12.81 -9.05 -6.92
C TYR A 189 12.20 -10.31 -7.54
N LEU A 190 11.00 -10.23 -8.12
CA LEU A 190 10.34 -11.38 -8.74
C LEU A 190 11.13 -11.89 -9.96
N HIS A 191 11.70 -11.00 -10.76
CA HIS A 191 12.60 -11.39 -11.86
C HIS A 191 13.83 -12.14 -11.37
N SER A 192 14.41 -11.75 -10.23
CA SER A 192 15.55 -12.47 -9.64
C SER A 192 15.23 -13.91 -9.25
N LEU A 193 13.96 -14.24 -8.99
CA LEU A 193 13.52 -15.58 -8.60
C LEU A 193 13.25 -16.50 -9.80
N VAL A 194 12.59 -15.98 -10.84
CA VAL A 194 12.09 -16.83 -11.95
C VAL A 194 12.63 -16.45 -13.34
N GLY A 195 13.44 -15.39 -13.44
CA GLY A 195 14.08 -14.95 -14.68
C GLY A 195 13.15 -14.27 -15.69
N LYS A 196 11.93 -13.90 -15.28
CA LYS A 196 10.93 -13.19 -16.09
C LYS A 196 10.34 -12.02 -15.31
N TYR A 197 9.87 -11.01 -16.03
CA TYR A 197 9.24 -9.85 -15.41
C TYR A 197 7.71 -10.02 -15.30
N PRO A 198 7.11 -9.72 -14.15
CA PRO A 198 5.65 -9.85 -13.96
C PRO A 198 4.84 -8.77 -14.67
N TRP A 199 5.42 -7.58 -14.86
CA TRP A 199 4.80 -6.45 -15.57
C TRP A 199 5.85 -5.53 -16.18
N SER A 200 5.38 -4.63 -17.05
CA SER A 200 6.22 -3.61 -17.67
C SER A 200 6.67 -2.56 -16.66
N LYS A 201 7.89 -2.05 -16.83
CA LYS A 201 8.44 -0.97 -15.99
C LYS A 201 7.65 0.33 -16.20
N VAL A 202 7.46 1.12 -15.15
CA VAL A 202 6.84 2.44 -15.29
C VAL A 202 7.80 3.38 -16.03
N PRO A 203 7.37 4.05 -17.12
CA PRO A 203 8.22 4.98 -17.85
C PRO A 203 8.64 6.18 -16.99
N LYS A 204 9.90 6.59 -17.09
CA LYS A 204 10.45 7.76 -16.38
C LYS A 204 9.72 9.08 -16.70
N SER A 205 9.10 9.19 -17.87
CA SER A 205 8.31 10.37 -18.26
C SER A 205 7.04 10.59 -17.44
N ARG A 206 6.68 9.64 -16.58
CA ARG A 206 5.56 9.73 -15.63
C ARG A 206 6.03 9.91 -14.17
N GLU A 207 7.33 10.07 -13.94
CA GLU A 207 7.83 10.49 -12.63
C GLU A 207 7.35 11.93 -12.39
N VAL A 208 6.35 12.09 -11.52
CA VAL A 208 5.79 13.39 -11.18
C VAL A 208 6.89 14.19 -10.48
N ASP A 209 7.43 15.24 -11.10
CA ASP A 209 8.43 16.10 -10.48
C ASP A 209 7.92 16.67 -9.13
#